data_AF-A0A1I4HAG0-F1
#
_entry.id   AF-A0A1I4HAG0-F1
#
_cell.length_a   1.000
_cell.length_b   1.000
_cell.length_c   1.000
_cell.angle_alpha   90.00
_cell.angle_beta   90.00
_cell.angle_gamma   90.00
#
_symmetry.space_group_name_H-M   'P 1'
#
loop_
_entity.id
_entity.type
_entity.pdbx_description
1 polymer ?
#
loop_
_entity_poly.entity_id
_entity_poly.type
_entity_poly.pdbx_seq_one_letter_code
_entity_poly.pdbx_strand_id
1 'polypeptide(L)'
;MSTFFNKIKGKGISFEYYGIGNTATGIEVKDIIENKDFYRAMLGECQIEEIGTMEDYCKYFICVKYSQFQELVPMLATDEFKKMIKDFSIEASTVVQKINNGEVIKFINTNINEIFESEVEAIGIEEVTLNYIEKYKNGISEETYKWLVFHYDYLLLDRFESFETIFEKYPYLFDQIFKAGHYEEVRSLREATVFDIFSRVYRKEKSPLRKTVDRVVPILVEDIFQLCSKATKDNVFFIERTLRRFTKCLNDIKSSYVNQFVEPLKTIELLLNESVKENGYHFKFEIPTGKIIDLWKRQKEWEKRFISLSHDWLVQDDGKIKFKSRLEVDAEDKKRLFDEICSNSNCDDYYTRSLQDKLSIVSAVETGTILSILQDENMYSELMGMLMSVMEFISDRFNCGIENFEKDIKILDKHLQMSMQANDYDADTQIALCYGASMFICALIDKLMKSLYLYVVGVEKYISIDKVTLGQTLNPNDTFMKAYIGEKHIRHLAYFLSKDGERERVIGYNYRNSLAHWTINPDSVSISLVGQLMWLFIDVVNTIFTKLLFAK
;
A
#
# COMPACT_ATOMS: atom_id res chain seq x y z
N MET A 1 -41.18 -2.72 -30.82
CA MET A 1 -39.72 -2.78 -30.92
C MET A 1 -39.31 -2.44 -32.33
N SER A 2 -38.45 -1.44 -32.49
CA SER A 2 -37.99 -1.00 -33.81
C SER A 2 -37.04 -2.01 -34.47
N THR A 3 -36.88 -1.91 -35.79
CA THR A 3 -36.01 -2.78 -36.60
C THR A 3 -34.56 -2.75 -36.16
N PHE A 4 -34.09 -1.62 -35.62
CA PHE A 4 -32.71 -1.45 -35.15
C PHE A 4 -32.43 -2.27 -33.89
N PHE A 5 -33.27 -2.14 -32.85
CA PHE A 5 -33.08 -2.86 -31.59
C PHE A 5 -33.15 -4.38 -31.77
N ASN A 6 -34.01 -4.87 -32.66
CA ASN A 6 -34.06 -6.29 -33.00
C ASN A 6 -32.79 -6.81 -33.70
N LYS A 7 -32.04 -5.95 -34.41
CA LYS A 7 -30.80 -6.33 -35.09
C LYS A 7 -29.60 -6.42 -34.17
N ILE A 8 -29.53 -5.55 -33.16
CA ILE A 8 -28.42 -5.54 -32.19
C ILE A 8 -28.65 -6.51 -31.03
N LYS A 9 -29.91 -6.90 -30.77
CA LYS A 9 -30.26 -7.86 -29.72
C LYS A 9 -29.55 -9.20 -29.92
N GLY A 10 -28.92 -9.71 -28.85
CA GLY A 10 -28.16 -10.97 -28.89
C GLY A 10 -26.84 -10.93 -29.66
N LYS A 11 -26.42 -9.76 -30.18
CA LYS A 11 -25.12 -9.58 -30.85
C LYS A 11 -24.00 -9.12 -29.92
N GLY A 12 -24.31 -8.78 -28.66
CA GLY A 12 -23.30 -8.38 -27.68
C GLY A 12 -22.59 -7.05 -27.99
N ILE A 13 -23.24 -6.16 -28.74
CA ILE A 13 -22.69 -4.84 -29.08
C ILE A 13 -22.87 -3.91 -27.87
N SER A 14 -21.75 -3.50 -27.27
CA SER A 14 -21.70 -2.49 -26.19
C SER A 14 -21.73 -1.07 -26.77
N PHE A 15 -22.27 -0.10 -26.03
CA PHE A 15 -22.18 1.32 -26.41
C PHE A 15 -20.85 1.97 -26.00
N GLU A 16 -20.08 1.33 -25.11
CA GLU A 16 -18.88 1.88 -24.52
C GLU A 16 -17.62 1.66 -25.39
N TYR A 17 -16.73 2.64 -25.40
CA TYR A 17 -15.38 2.51 -25.94
C TYR A 17 -14.37 2.28 -24.80
N TYR A 18 -13.77 1.10 -24.77
CA TYR A 18 -12.83 0.71 -23.70
C TYR A 18 -11.38 1.16 -23.90
N GLY A 19 -11.07 1.86 -25.01
CA GLY A 19 -9.76 2.45 -25.25
C GLY A 19 -8.69 1.52 -25.83
N ILE A 20 -7.52 2.10 -26.10
CA ILE A 20 -6.36 1.41 -26.67
C ILE A 20 -5.81 0.40 -25.65
N GLY A 21 -5.56 -0.84 -26.10
CA GLY A 21 -4.98 -1.89 -25.28
C GLY A 21 -6.00 -2.74 -24.51
N ASN A 22 -7.30 -2.40 -24.58
CA ASN A 22 -8.35 -3.27 -24.05
C ASN A 22 -8.69 -4.38 -25.05
N THR A 23 -8.71 -5.63 -24.56
CA THR A 23 -9.01 -6.82 -25.39
C THR A 23 -10.42 -6.76 -26.00
N ALA A 24 -11.42 -6.20 -25.30
CA ALA A 24 -12.78 -6.09 -25.81
C ALA A 24 -12.86 -5.19 -27.05
N THR A 25 -12.18 -4.05 -27.03
CA THR A 25 -12.07 -3.15 -28.18
C THR A 25 -11.39 -3.84 -29.37
N GLY A 26 -10.34 -4.63 -29.13
CA GLY A 26 -9.67 -5.40 -30.18
C GLY A 26 -10.57 -6.49 -30.80
N ILE A 27 -11.35 -7.18 -29.97
CA ILE A 27 -12.32 -8.20 -30.42
C ILE A 27 -13.41 -7.57 -31.28
N GLU A 28 -13.95 -6.42 -30.87
CA GLU A 28 -15.01 -5.75 -31.62
C GLU A 28 -14.50 -5.23 -32.99
N VAL A 29 -13.31 -4.64 -33.04
CA VAL A 29 -12.71 -4.22 -34.32
C VAL A 29 -12.47 -5.41 -35.24
N LYS A 30 -12.04 -6.55 -34.70
CA LYS A 30 -11.90 -7.79 -35.47
C LYS A 30 -13.25 -8.25 -36.04
N ASP A 31 -14.31 -8.22 -35.22
CA ASP A 31 -15.65 -8.62 -35.65
C ASP A 31 -16.20 -7.70 -36.76
N ILE A 32 -15.93 -6.39 -36.68
CA ILE A 32 -16.27 -5.44 -37.75
C ILE A 32 -15.57 -5.79 -39.06
N ILE A 33 -14.29 -6.16 -39.01
CA ILE A 33 -13.52 -6.54 -40.20
C ILE A 33 -14.06 -7.84 -40.81
N GLU A 34 -14.35 -8.84 -39.98
CA GLU A 34 -14.86 -10.14 -40.42
C GLU A 34 -16.30 -10.06 -40.94
N ASN A 35 -17.13 -9.17 -40.37
CA ASN A 35 -18.56 -9.02 -40.68
C ASN A 35 -18.90 -7.66 -41.31
N LYS A 36 -18.03 -7.14 -42.17
CA LYS A 36 -18.10 -5.78 -42.74
C LYS A 36 -19.46 -5.35 -43.29
N ASP A 37 -20.17 -6.24 -43.98
CA ASP A 37 -21.42 -5.89 -44.69
C ASP A 37 -22.55 -5.63 -43.68
N PHE A 38 -22.56 -6.38 -42.58
CA PHE A 38 -23.49 -6.16 -41.47
C PHE A 38 -23.26 -4.81 -40.80
N TYR A 39 -22.01 -4.51 -40.44
CA TYR A 39 -21.66 -3.27 -39.76
C TYR A 39 -21.84 -2.04 -40.64
N ARG A 40 -21.58 -2.14 -41.96
CA ARG A 40 -21.90 -1.06 -42.90
C ARG A 40 -23.39 -0.83 -43.05
N ALA A 41 -24.19 -1.88 -43.16
CA ALA A 41 -25.64 -1.74 -43.19
C ALA A 41 -26.18 -1.10 -41.91
N MET A 42 -25.63 -1.49 -40.76
CA MET A 42 -25.98 -0.89 -39.46
C MET A 42 -25.57 0.58 -39.37
N LEU A 43 -24.36 0.95 -39.80
CA LEU A 43 -23.92 2.35 -39.82
C LEU A 43 -24.76 3.21 -40.76
N GLY A 44 -25.24 2.65 -41.86
CA GLY A 44 -26.21 3.28 -42.76
C GLY A 44 -27.55 3.60 -42.07
N GLU A 45 -28.01 2.76 -41.15
CA GLU A 45 -29.22 3.01 -40.35
C GLU A 45 -29.00 4.02 -39.22
N CYS A 46 -27.74 4.30 -38.86
CA CYS A 46 -27.35 5.33 -37.90
C CYS A 46 -27.21 6.73 -38.52
N GLN A 47 -27.52 6.91 -39.80
CA GLN A 47 -27.50 8.22 -40.46
C GLN A 47 -28.70 9.08 -40.01
N ILE A 48 -28.61 9.63 -38.80
CA ILE A 48 -29.62 10.49 -38.19
C ILE A 48 -29.25 11.98 -38.33
N GLU A 49 -30.26 12.84 -38.33
CA GLU A 49 -30.10 14.31 -38.39
C GLU A 49 -30.53 15.03 -37.10
N GLU A 50 -31.35 14.39 -36.27
CA GLU A 50 -31.79 14.91 -34.96
C GLU A 50 -31.99 13.74 -33.97
N ILE A 51 -32.04 14.06 -32.67
CA ILE A 51 -32.36 13.09 -31.62
C ILE A 51 -33.77 13.37 -31.10
N GLY A 52 -34.74 12.59 -31.58
CA GLY A 52 -36.15 12.66 -31.16
C GLY A 52 -36.60 11.47 -30.33
N THR A 53 -35.99 10.30 -30.53
CA THR A 53 -36.40 9.03 -29.91
C THR A 53 -35.22 8.32 -29.23
N MET A 54 -35.52 7.33 -28.37
CA MET A 54 -34.50 6.49 -27.74
C MET A 54 -33.67 5.70 -28.77
N GLU A 55 -34.25 5.35 -29.92
CA GLU A 55 -33.50 4.71 -31.01
C GLU A 55 -32.46 5.66 -31.61
N ASP A 56 -32.82 6.92 -31.85
CA ASP A 56 -31.89 7.92 -32.37
C ASP A 56 -30.77 8.19 -31.37
N TYR A 57 -31.11 8.23 -30.08
CA TYR A 57 -30.14 8.38 -28.99
C TYR A 57 -29.12 7.24 -28.97
N CYS A 58 -29.57 5.98 -29.06
CA CYS A 58 -28.69 4.82 -29.15
C CYS A 58 -27.83 4.85 -30.41
N LYS A 59 -28.41 5.15 -31.58
CA LYS A 59 -27.67 5.27 -32.85
C LYS A 59 -26.56 6.33 -32.75
N TYR A 60 -26.84 7.46 -32.11
CA TYR A 60 -25.86 8.51 -31.86
C TYR A 60 -24.67 7.98 -31.05
N PHE A 61 -24.89 7.32 -29.91
CA PHE A 61 -23.79 6.82 -29.08
C PHE A 61 -22.99 5.68 -29.73
N ILE A 62 -23.62 4.86 -30.58
CA ILE A 62 -22.90 3.91 -31.43
C ILE A 62 -21.95 4.63 -32.40
N CYS A 63 -22.42 5.72 -33.04
CA CYS A 63 -21.56 6.54 -33.90
C CYS A 63 -20.45 7.24 -33.10
N VAL A 64 -20.71 7.69 -31.87
CA VAL A 64 -19.68 8.24 -30.97
C VAL A 64 -18.60 7.20 -30.72
N LYS A 65 -18.96 5.98 -30.31
CA LYS A 65 -18.00 4.88 -30.10
C LYS A 65 -17.17 4.59 -31.35
N TYR A 66 -17.82 4.39 -32.50
CA TYR A 66 -17.11 4.07 -33.74
C TYR A 66 -16.24 5.20 -34.27
N SER A 67 -16.58 6.45 -34.00
CA SER A 67 -15.71 7.59 -34.35
C SER A 67 -14.36 7.52 -33.60
N GLN A 68 -14.33 6.95 -32.40
CA GLN A 68 -13.12 6.83 -31.57
C GLN A 68 -12.18 5.72 -32.06
N PHE A 69 -12.65 4.77 -32.88
CA PHE A 69 -11.80 3.72 -33.46
C PHE A 69 -10.73 4.26 -34.41
N GLN A 70 -10.84 5.54 -34.80
CA GLN A 70 -9.79 6.27 -35.51
C GLN A 70 -8.45 6.21 -34.77
N GLU A 71 -8.45 6.16 -33.44
CA GLU A 71 -7.26 6.06 -32.60
C GLU A 71 -6.53 4.70 -32.75
N LEU A 72 -7.25 3.65 -33.15
CA LEU A 72 -6.71 2.28 -33.29
C LEU A 72 -6.05 2.03 -34.64
N VAL A 73 -6.35 2.88 -35.65
CA VAL A 73 -5.86 2.72 -37.03
C VAL A 73 -4.35 2.50 -37.11
N PRO A 74 -3.46 3.23 -36.39
CA PRO A 74 -2.02 3.00 -36.48
C PRO A 74 -1.57 1.60 -36.04
N MET A 75 -2.36 0.91 -35.22
CA MET A 75 -2.03 -0.39 -34.61
C MET A 75 -2.49 -1.59 -35.43
N LEU A 76 -3.29 -1.40 -36.47
CA LEU A 76 -3.81 -2.49 -37.29
C LEU A 76 -2.72 -3.09 -38.20
N ALA A 77 -2.76 -4.41 -38.38
CA ALA A 77 -1.67 -5.17 -39.00
C ALA A 77 -1.50 -4.91 -40.51
N THR A 78 -2.57 -4.58 -41.24
CA THR A 78 -2.55 -4.44 -42.70
C THR A 78 -3.12 -3.09 -43.14
N ASP A 79 -2.61 -2.56 -44.25
CA ASP A 79 -3.11 -1.28 -44.79
C ASP A 79 -4.57 -1.36 -45.26
N GLU A 80 -5.05 -2.55 -45.62
CA GLU A 80 -6.45 -2.80 -45.94
C GLU A 80 -7.34 -2.59 -44.69
N PHE A 81 -6.99 -3.20 -43.55
CA PHE A 81 -7.74 -3.03 -42.31
C PHE A 81 -7.66 -1.60 -41.79
N LYS A 82 -6.49 -0.96 -41.90
CA LYS A 82 -6.31 0.47 -41.60
C LYS A 82 -7.27 1.32 -42.38
N LYS A 83 -7.37 1.11 -43.70
CA LYS A 83 -8.28 1.87 -44.56
C LYS A 83 -9.74 1.60 -44.18
N MET A 84 -10.11 0.33 -43.97
CA MET A 84 -11.48 -0.05 -43.64
C MET A 84 -11.97 0.61 -42.34
N ILE A 85 -11.21 0.50 -41.25
CA ILE A 85 -11.59 1.07 -39.95
C ILE A 85 -11.53 2.60 -39.98
N LYS A 86 -10.56 3.18 -40.71
CA LYS A 86 -10.49 4.62 -40.91
C LYS A 86 -11.75 5.15 -41.62
N ASP A 87 -12.12 4.55 -42.75
CA ASP A 87 -13.31 4.98 -43.51
C ASP A 87 -14.58 4.84 -42.65
N PHE A 88 -14.71 3.72 -41.93
CA PHE A 88 -15.81 3.46 -41.00
C PHE A 88 -15.90 4.50 -39.86
N SER A 89 -14.75 4.85 -39.26
CA SER A 89 -14.67 5.85 -38.18
C SER A 89 -15.00 7.25 -38.68
N ILE A 90 -14.58 7.62 -39.89
CA ILE A 90 -14.88 8.91 -40.52
C ILE A 90 -16.38 9.05 -40.80
N GLU A 91 -17.00 7.99 -41.33
CA GLU A 91 -18.44 7.98 -41.60
C GLU A 91 -19.25 8.15 -40.31
N ALA A 92 -18.90 7.41 -39.24
CA ALA A 92 -19.50 7.59 -37.93
C ALA A 92 -19.28 9.01 -37.37
N SER A 93 -18.06 9.55 -37.48
CA SER A 93 -17.74 10.91 -37.04
C SER A 93 -18.56 11.98 -37.77
N THR A 94 -18.96 11.73 -39.03
CA THR A 94 -19.78 12.67 -39.80
C THR A 94 -21.17 12.82 -39.19
N VAL A 95 -21.76 11.73 -38.67
CA VAL A 95 -23.03 11.77 -37.94
C VAL A 95 -22.87 12.52 -36.63
N VAL A 96 -21.82 12.21 -35.86
CA VAL A 96 -21.57 12.85 -34.55
C VAL A 96 -21.43 14.37 -34.68
N GLN A 97 -20.80 14.86 -35.75
CA GLN A 97 -20.62 16.29 -36.01
C GLN A 97 -21.89 17.03 -36.42
N LYS A 98 -22.89 16.33 -36.98
CA LYS A 98 -24.18 16.93 -37.38
C LYS A 98 -25.07 17.22 -36.18
N ILE A 99 -25.04 16.36 -35.17
CA ILE A 99 -25.88 16.47 -33.98
C ILE A 99 -25.28 17.48 -33.00
N ASN A 100 -26.09 18.42 -32.53
CA ASN A 100 -25.65 19.41 -31.55
C ASN A 100 -25.63 18.79 -30.15
N ASN A 101 -24.56 19.02 -29.38
CA ASN A 101 -24.49 18.60 -27.98
C ASN A 101 -25.69 19.07 -27.15
N GLY A 102 -26.26 20.25 -27.45
CA GLY A 102 -27.45 20.77 -26.79
C GLY A 102 -28.70 19.91 -26.99
N GLU A 103 -28.82 19.22 -28.14
CA GLU A 103 -29.93 18.30 -28.43
C GLU A 103 -29.79 17.03 -27.60
N VAL A 104 -28.58 16.47 -27.51
CA VAL A 104 -28.27 15.31 -26.66
C VAL A 104 -28.58 15.63 -25.19
N ILE A 105 -28.14 16.81 -24.71
CA ILE A 105 -28.41 17.28 -23.34
C ILE A 105 -29.92 17.43 -23.09
N LYS A 106 -30.65 18.02 -24.05
CA LYS A 106 -32.11 18.18 -23.95
C LYS A 106 -32.81 16.83 -23.88
N PHE A 107 -32.36 15.86 -24.68
CA PHE A 107 -32.89 14.51 -24.66
C PHE A 107 -32.65 13.84 -23.30
N ILE A 108 -31.41 13.88 -22.78
CA ILE A 108 -31.07 13.35 -21.44
C ILE A 108 -31.96 13.98 -20.36
N ASN A 109 -32.11 15.31 -20.36
CA ASN A 109 -32.89 16.02 -19.35
C ASN A 109 -34.39 15.68 -19.38
N THR A 110 -34.90 15.19 -20.52
CA THR A 110 -36.32 14.88 -20.71
C THR A 110 -36.61 13.40 -20.50
N ASN A 111 -35.66 12.52 -20.84
CA ASN A 111 -35.87 11.08 -20.97
C ASN A 111 -34.92 10.24 -20.10
N ILE A 112 -34.40 10.78 -18.99
CA ILE A 112 -33.43 10.06 -18.14
C ILE A 112 -33.95 8.70 -17.66
N ASN A 113 -35.24 8.61 -17.31
CA ASN A 113 -35.87 7.36 -16.89
C ASN A 113 -35.85 6.32 -18.02
N GLU A 114 -36.23 6.73 -19.24
CA GLU A 114 -36.25 5.82 -20.40
C GLU A 114 -34.85 5.32 -20.75
N ILE A 115 -33.82 6.16 -20.57
CA ILE A 115 -32.43 5.78 -20.85
C ILE A 115 -31.95 4.67 -19.91
N PHE A 116 -32.26 4.78 -18.62
CA PHE A 116 -31.75 3.89 -17.57
C PHE A 116 -32.69 2.70 -17.24
N GLU A 117 -33.97 2.80 -17.56
CA GLU A 117 -34.98 1.74 -17.36
C GLU A 117 -35.33 1.00 -18.66
N SER A 118 -34.58 1.22 -19.75
CA SER A 118 -34.85 0.63 -21.05
C SER A 118 -34.87 -0.91 -21.00
N GLU A 119 -35.99 -1.52 -21.42
CA GLU A 119 -36.11 -2.98 -21.60
C GLU A 119 -35.26 -3.54 -22.75
N VAL A 120 -34.69 -2.65 -23.58
CA VAL A 120 -33.75 -3.04 -24.62
C VAL A 120 -32.44 -3.37 -23.94
N GLU A 121 -31.85 -4.54 -24.26
CA GLU A 121 -30.47 -4.93 -23.91
C GLU A 121 -29.43 -3.99 -24.55
N ALA A 122 -29.49 -2.70 -24.25
CA ALA A 122 -28.60 -1.67 -24.73
C ALA A 122 -27.40 -1.58 -23.80
N ILE A 123 -26.58 -2.64 -23.77
CA ILE A 123 -25.51 -2.83 -22.79
C ILE A 123 -24.55 -1.63 -22.80
N GLY A 124 -24.49 -0.91 -21.67
CA GLY A 124 -23.56 0.20 -21.47
C GLY A 124 -24.09 1.56 -21.93
N ILE A 125 -25.36 1.69 -22.31
CA ILE A 125 -25.96 3.00 -22.63
C ILE A 125 -25.92 3.93 -21.41
N GLU A 126 -26.17 3.41 -20.21
CA GLU A 126 -26.15 4.17 -18.96
C GLU A 126 -24.74 4.74 -18.69
N GLU A 127 -23.71 3.93 -18.94
CA GLU A 127 -22.31 4.30 -18.71
C GLU A 127 -21.87 5.43 -19.66
N VAL A 128 -22.21 5.34 -20.95
CA VAL A 128 -21.88 6.41 -21.91
C VAL A 128 -22.72 7.65 -21.69
N THR A 129 -23.97 7.51 -21.23
CA THR A 129 -24.79 8.64 -20.81
C THR A 129 -24.16 9.33 -19.60
N LEU A 130 -23.69 8.60 -18.58
CA LEU A 130 -23.00 9.19 -17.43
C LEU A 130 -21.70 9.90 -17.83
N ASN A 131 -20.89 9.30 -18.73
CA ASN A 131 -19.70 9.95 -19.29
C ASN A 131 -20.06 11.28 -19.97
N TYR A 132 -21.20 11.31 -20.66
CA TYR A 132 -21.69 12.51 -21.32
C TYR A 132 -22.18 13.56 -20.33
N ILE A 133 -22.95 13.15 -19.31
CA ILE A 133 -23.40 14.02 -18.21
C ILE A 133 -22.20 14.65 -17.50
N GLU A 134 -21.17 13.87 -17.19
CA GLU A 134 -19.92 14.34 -16.57
C GLU A 134 -19.27 15.45 -17.40
N LYS A 135 -19.13 15.23 -18.71
CA LYS A 135 -18.53 16.20 -19.64
C LYS A 135 -19.35 17.49 -19.76
N TYR A 136 -20.68 17.40 -19.75
CA TYR A 136 -21.60 18.51 -19.97
C TYR A 136 -22.42 18.89 -18.73
N LYS A 137 -21.85 18.70 -17.54
CA LYS A 137 -22.53 18.79 -16.24
C LYS A 137 -23.33 20.08 -15.99
N ASN A 138 -22.90 21.20 -16.58
CA ASN A 138 -23.57 22.50 -16.46
C ASN A 138 -24.88 22.61 -17.26
N GLY A 139 -25.05 21.78 -18.30
CA GLY A 139 -26.27 21.75 -19.14
C GLY A 139 -27.33 20.76 -18.65
N ILE A 140 -26.97 19.88 -17.71
CA ILE A 140 -27.87 18.88 -17.14
C ILE A 140 -28.75 19.52 -16.07
N SER A 141 -30.04 19.19 -16.08
CA SER A 141 -31.04 19.76 -15.18
C SER A 141 -30.91 19.19 -13.76
N GLU A 142 -31.31 19.97 -12.77
CA GLU A 142 -31.34 19.55 -11.37
C GLU A 142 -32.27 18.34 -11.15
N GLU A 143 -33.41 18.28 -11.83
CA GLU A 143 -34.33 17.13 -11.76
C GLU A 143 -33.70 15.84 -12.29
N THR A 144 -32.84 15.92 -13.31
CA THR A 144 -32.09 14.76 -13.80
C THR A 144 -31.15 14.22 -12.73
N TYR A 145 -30.39 15.11 -12.07
CA TYR A 145 -29.51 14.70 -10.98
C TYR A 145 -30.28 14.13 -9.79
N LYS A 146 -31.43 14.73 -9.45
CA LYS A 146 -32.31 14.24 -8.40
C LYS A 146 -32.83 12.84 -8.68
N TRP A 147 -33.22 12.57 -9.93
CA TRP A 147 -33.64 11.23 -10.35
C TRP A 147 -32.49 10.22 -10.25
N LEU A 148 -31.30 10.58 -10.77
CA LEU A 148 -30.12 9.73 -10.68
C LEU A 148 -29.71 9.42 -9.24
N VAL A 149 -29.75 10.41 -8.34
CA VAL A 149 -29.50 10.19 -6.91
C VAL A 149 -30.52 9.26 -6.28
N PHE A 150 -31.79 9.33 -6.68
CA PHE A 150 -32.82 8.50 -6.07
C PHE A 150 -32.75 7.02 -6.51
N HIS A 151 -32.34 6.77 -7.76
CA HIS A 151 -32.39 5.44 -8.36
C HIS A 151 -31.01 4.78 -8.57
N TYR A 152 -29.94 5.57 -8.73
CA TYR A 152 -28.60 5.14 -9.14
C TYR A 152 -27.47 5.89 -8.40
N ASP A 153 -27.68 6.21 -7.12
CA ASP A 153 -26.70 6.89 -6.25
C ASP A 153 -25.29 6.29 -6.31
N TYR A 154 -25.19 4.97 -6.30
CA TYR A 154 -23.92 4.24 -6.32
C TYR A 154 -23.04 4.57 -7.55
N LEU A 155 -23.64 4.86 -8.71
CA LEU A 155 -22.91 5.26 -9.93
C LEU A 155 -22.32 6.66 -9.79
N LEU A 156 -23.03 7.56 -9.12
CA LEU A 156 -22.54 8.92 -8.86
C LEU A 156 -21.44 8.93 -7.80
N LEU A 157 -21.53 8.05 -6.80
CA LEU A 157 -20.50 7.89 -5.77
C LEU A 157 -19.19 7.32 -6.34
N ASP A 158 -19.26 6.35 -7.25
CA ASP A 158 -18.05 5.83 -7.93
C ASP A 158 -17.29 6.90 -8.69
N ARG A 159 -18.01 7.88 -9.20
CA ARG A 159 -17.50 9.00 -9.98
C ARG A 159 -17.55 10.30 -9.17
N PHE A 160 -17.47 10.19 -7.84
CA PHE A 160 -17.71 11.33 -6.95
C PHE A 160 -16.84 12.54 -7.30
N GLU A 161 -15.56 12.35 -7.66
CA GLU A 161 -14.67 13.46 -8.02
C GLU A 161 -15.22 14.30 -9.19
N SER A 162 -15.83 13.65 -10.17
CA SER A 162 -16.41 14.28 -11.35
C SER A 162 -17.72 15.02 -11.02
N PHE A 163 -18.51 14.46 -10.10
CA PHE A 163 -19.81 14.99 -9.66
C PHE A 163 -19.73 15.87 -8.39
N GLU A 164 -18.57 16.01 -7.76
CA GLU A 164 -18.37 16.74 -6.50
C GLU A 164 -18.93 18.17 -6.61
N THR A 165 -18.64 18.85 -7.72
CA THR A 165 -19.13 20.22 -7.97
C THR A 165 -20.66 20.33 -8.04
N ILE A 166 -21.34 19.26 -8.46
CA ILE A 166 -22.81 19.22 -8.55
C ILE A 166 -23.39 19.02 -7.15
N PHE A 167 -22.83 18.12 -6.36
CA PHE A 167 -23.21 17.97 -4.96
C PHE A 167 -22.96 19.25 -4.17
N GLU A 168 -21.85 19.95 -4.41
CA GLU A 168 -21.61 21.24 -3.73
C GLU A 168 -22.60 22.34 -4.15
N LYS A 169 -23.04 22.34 -5.40
CA LYS A 169 -24.08 23.24 -5.90
C LYS A 169 -25.45 22.91 -5.30
N TYR A 170 -25.75 21.63 -5.13
CA TYR A 170 -27.01 21.11 -4.59
C TYR A 170 -26.77 20.16 -3.40
N PRO A 171 -26.37 20.65 -2.21
CA PRO A 171 -25.95 19.78 -1.10
C PRO A 171 -27.02 18.81 -0.61
N TYR A 172 -28.30 19.16 -0.77
CA TYR A 172 -29.42 18.30 -0.40
C TYR A 172 -29.46 17.00 -1.20
N LEU A 173 -28.89 16.97 -2.43
CA LEU A 173 -28.79 15.76 -3.23
C LEU A 173 -27.81 14.76 -2.59
N PHE A 174 -26.69 15.24 -2.06
CA PHE A 174 -25.76 14.38 -1.31
C PHE A 174 -26.38 13.88 -0.01
N ASP A 175 -27.16 14.73 0.67
CA ASP A 175 -27.87 14.35 1.89
C ASP A 175 -28.93 13.25 1.66
N GLN A 176 -29.58 13.25 0.49
CA GLN A 176 -30.57 12.23 0.10
C GLN A 176 -29.99 10.84 -0.14
N ILE A 177 -28.69 10.72 -0.38
CA ILE A 177 -28.00 9.43 -0.52
C ILE A 177 -27.93 8.72 0.85
N PHE A 178 -27.79 9.48 1.94
CA PHE A 178 -27.62 8.95 3.29
C PHE A 178 -28.83 9.25 4.15
N LYS A 179 -30.02 8.77 3.77
CA LYS A 179 -31.29 9.18 4.38
C LYS A 179 -31.30 8.87 5.87
N ALA A 180 -30.98 7.64 6.23
CA ALA A 180 -30.92 7.20 7.61
C ALA A 180 -29.51 7.39 8.19
N GLY A 181 -28.47 7.25 7.38
CA GLY A 181 -27.08 7.30 7.82
C GLY A 181 -26.62 6.03 8.56
N HIS A 182 -27.45 4.98 8.56
CA HIS A 182 -27.12 3.71 9.19
C HIS A 182 -26.06 2.94 8.40
N TYR A 183 -25.31 2.10 9.10
CA TYR A 183 -24.21 1.34 8.51
C TYR A 183 -24.66 0.43 7.36
N GLU A 184 -25.85 -0.18 7.40
CA GLU A 184 -26.33 -1.02 6.28
C GLU A 184 -26.57 -0.22 4.99
N GLU A 185 -27.00 1.05 5.07
CA GLU A 185 -27.14 1.95 3.93
C GLU A 185 -25.76 2.31 3.35
N VAL A 186 -24.79 2.61 4.22
CA VAL A 186 -23.39 2.87 3.80
C VAL A 186 -22.74 1.63 3.21
N ARG A 187 -23.05 0.45 3.74
CA ARG A 187 -22.52 -0.83 3.28
C ARG A 187 -23.05 -1.18 1.89
N SER A 188 -24.34 -0.99 1.61
CA SER A 188 -24.92 -1.24 0.28
C SER A 188 -24.32 -0.32 -0.79
N LEU A 189 -23.88 0.87 -0.39
CA LEU A 189 -23.19 1.85 -1.24
C LEU A 189 -21.67 1.63 -1.36
N ARG A 190 -21.16 0.47 -0.91
CA ARG A 190 -19.73 0.15 -0.78
C ARG A 190 -19.03 1.10 0.19
N GLU A 191 -19.06 0.71 1.46
CA GLU A 191 -18.49 1.45 2.60
C GLU A 191 -17.11 2.09 2.34
N ALA A 192 -16.22 1.43 1.59
CA ALA A 192 -14.87 1.91 1.33
C ALA A 192 -14.90 3.19 0.47
N THR A 193 -15.69 3.17 -0.61
CA THR A 193 -15.92 4.34 -1.47
C THR A 193 -16.52 5.49 -0.67
N VAL A 194 -17.53 5.21 0.17
CA VAL A 194 -18.18 6.22 1.01
C VAL A 194 -17.21 6.86 1.99
N PHE A 195 -16.39 6.06 2.68
CA PHE A 195 -15.40 6.57 3.63
C PHE A 195 -14.32 7.42 2.95
N ASP A 196 -13.84 7.01 1.78
CA ASP A 196 -12.89 7.80 1.00
C ASP A 196 -13.49 9.16 0.57
N ILE A 197 -14.78 9.16 0.20
CA ILE A 197 -15.54 10.39 -0.08
C ILE A 197 -15.64 11.28 1.16
N PHE A 198 -15.98 10.73 2.33
CA PHE A 198 -16.05 11.49 3.58
C PHE A 198 -14.71 12.13 3.93
N SER A 199 -13.61 11.37 3.83
CA SER A 199 -12.24 11.87 4.00
C SER A 199 -11.94 13.02 3.01
N ARG A 200 -12.31 12.86 1.73
CA ARG A 200 -12.12 13.91 0.70
C ARG A 200 -12.90 15.19 1.02
N VAL A 201 -14.16 15.07 1.43
CA VAL A 201 -15.01 16.21 1.82
C VAL A 201 -14.38 17.01 2.96
N TYR A 202 -13.71 16.36 3.92
CA TYR A 202 -12.99 17.06 5.00
C TYR A 202 -11.62 17.61 4.60
N ARG A 203 -10.95 17.08 3.57
CA ARG A 203 -9.73 17.72 3.07
C ARG A 203 -10.00 19.12 2.51
N LYS A 204 -11.23 19.38 2.07
CA LYS A 204 -11.66 20.71 1.59
C LYS A 204 -12.25 21.54 2.73
N GLU A 205 -11.53 22.58 3.16
CA GLU A 205 -11.84 23.37 4.38
C GLU A 205 -13.28 23.86 4.52
N LYS A 206 -13.96 24.15 3.40
CA LYS A 206 -15.30 24.79 3.41
C LYS A 206 -16.31 24.07 2.51
N SER A 207 -16.19 22.75 2.33
CA SER A 207 -17.18 22.02 1.55
C SER A 207 -18.55 22.05 2.25
N PRO A 208 -19.65 22.42 1.55
CA PRO A 208 -21.00 22.39 2.12
C PRO A 208 -21.47 20.96 2.44
N LEU A 209 -20.83 19.95 1.86
CA LEU A 209 -21.14 18.52 2.05
C LEU A 209 -20.78 18.00 3.44
N ARG A 210 -19.91 18.72 4.17
CA ARG A 210 -19.51 18.36 5.53
C ARG A 210 -20.71 18.18 6.47
N LYS A 211 -21.77 18.97 6.30
CA LYS A 211 -23.00 18.85 7.11
C LYS A 211 -23.61 17.46 7.07
N THR A 212 -23.63 16.81 5.90
CA THR A 212 -24.13 15.44 5.76
C THR A 212 -23.20 14.46 6.47
N VAL A 213 -21.89 14.62 6.32
CA VAL A 213 -20.92 13.76 7.01
C VAL A 213 -21.00 13.94 8.53
N ASP A 214 -21.07 15.17 9.04
CA ASP A 214 -21.25 15.49 10.47
C ASP A 214 -22.53 14.86 11.04
N ARG A 215 -23.59 14.74 10.23
CA ARG A 215 -24.86 14.08 10.62
C ARG A 215 -24.73 12.55 10.63
N VAL A 216 -24.09 11.98 9.62
CA VAL A 216 -24.03 10.52 9.41
C VAL A 216 -23.00 9.86 10.34
N VAL A 217 -21.84 10.49 10.57
CA VAL A 217 -20.74 9.91 11.36
C VAL A 217 -21.19 9.48 12.77
N PRO A 218 -21.90 10.28 13.58
CA PRO A 218 -22.36 9.85 14.90
C PRO A 218 -23.24 8.60 14.88
N ILE A 219 -24.10 8.45 13.85
CA ILE A 219 -24.97 7.27 13.69
C ILE A 219 -24.12 6.04 13.37
N LEU A 220 -23.14 6.18 12.45
CA LEU A 220 -22.19 5.11 12.13
C LEU A 220 -21.36 4.69 13.33
N VAL A 221 -21.00 5.62 14.22
CA VAL A 221 -20.29 5.30 15.46
C VAL A 221 -21.11 4.33 16.30
N GLU A 222 -22.40 4.62 16.52
CA GLU A 222 -23.31 3.75 17.29
C GLU A 222 -23.49 2.38 16.62
N ASP A 223 -23.74 2.35 15.31
CA ASP A 223 -23.95 1.11 14.56
C ASP A 223 -22.69 0.22 14.58
N ILE A 224 -21.51 0.81 14.41
CA ILE A 224 -20.25 0.07 14.41
C ILE A 224 -19.90 -0.44 15.81
N PHE A 225 -20.24 0.28 16.88
CA PHE A 225 -20.15 -0.25 18.23
C PHE A 225 -21.06 -1.47 18.44
N GLN A 226 -22.30 -1.43 17.95
CA GLN A 226 -23.21 -2.58 18.00
C GLN A 226 -22.72 -3.76 17.18
N LEU A 227 -22.06 -3.49 16.04
CA LEU A 227 -21.44 -4.51 15.21
C LEU A 227 -20.26 -5.16 15.94
N CYS A 228 -19.40 -4.37 16.59
CA CYS A 228 -18.29 -4.87 17.41
C CYS A 228 -18.77 -5.71 18.60
N SER A 229 -19.86 -5.35 19.27
CA SER A 229 -20.39 -6.11 20.41
C SER A 229 -20.98 -7.47 20.03
N LYS A 230 -21.32 -7.66 18.76
CA LYS A 230 -21.82 -8.93 18.18
C LYS A 230 -20.71 -9.75 17.51
N ALA A 231 -19.45 -9.36 17.68
CA ALA A 231 -18.34 -10.07 17.09
C ALA A 231 -18.16 -11.48 17.67
N THR A 232 -17.95 -12.44 16.78
CA THR A 232 -17.67 -13.84 17.07
C THR A 232 -16.45 -14.28 16.26
N LYS A 233 -15.85 -15.42 16.61
CA LYS A 233 -14.70 -15.95 15.87
C LYS A 233 -14.99 -16.18 14.39
N ASP A 234 -16.24 -16.46 14.02
CA ASP A 234 -16.64 -16.75 12.64
C ASP A 234 -16.77 -15.49 11.77
N ASN A 235 -17.15 -14.34 12.37
CA ASN A 235 -17.42 -13.11 11.64
C ASN A 235 -16.38 -12.00 11.89
N VAL A 236 -15.41 -12.23 12.78
CA VAL A 236 -14.44 -11.22 13.22
C VAL A 236 -13.63 -10.60 12.08
N PHE A 237 -13.30 -11.36 11.03
CA PHE A 237 -12.59 -10.82 9.86
C PHE A 237 -13.37 -9.73 9.13
N PHE A 238 -14.69 -9.90 9.01
CA PHE A 238 -15.54 -8.89 8.38
C PHE A 238 -15.62 -7.64 9.25
N ILE A 239 -15.85 -7.84 10.56
CA ILE A 239 -16.00 -6.76 11.54
C ILE A 239 -14.71 -5.95 11.67
N GLU A 240 -13.57 -6.63 11.77
CA GLU A 240 -12.26 -6.00 11.88
C GLU A 240 -11.96 -5.12 10.68
N ARG A 241 -12.25 -5.61 9.46
CA ARG A 241 -12.06 -4.85 8.23
C ARG A 241 -12.89 -3.57 8.22
N THR A 242 -14.17 -3.67 8.57
CA THR A 242 -15.07 -2.51 8.67
C THR A 242 -14.60 -1.53 9.73
N LEU A 243 -14.25 -2.02 10.91
CA LEU A 243 -13.78 -1.21 12.03
C LEU A 243 -12.49 -0.45 11.69
N ARG A 244 -11.50 -1.10 11.06
CA ARG A 244 -10.26 -0.45 10.63
C ARG A 244 -10.53 0.65 9.61
N ARG A 245 -11.35 0.37 8.59
CA ARG A 245 -11.70 1.34 7.55
C ARG A 245 -12.40 2.57 8.13
N PHE A 246 -13.37 2.35 9.01
CA PHE A 246 -14.07 3.46 9.66
C PHE A 246 -13.15 4.26 10.57
N THR A 247 -12.31 3.60 11.38
CA THR A 247 -11.32 4.29 12.22
C THR A 247 -10.34 5.12 11.39
N LYS A 248 -9.91 4.62 10.22
CA LYS A 248 -9.10 5.39 9.26
C LYS A 248 -9.86 6.64 8.78
N CYS A 249 -11.11 6.49 8.38
CA CYS A 249 -11.97 7.62 8.01
C CYS A 249 -12.07 8.66 9.14
N LEU A 250 -12.28 8.22 10.39
CA LEU A 250 -12.34 9.12 11.55
C LEU A 250 -11.04 9.89 11.77
N ASN A 251 -9.89 9.24 11.59
CA ASN A 251 -8.58 9.90 11.66
C ASN A 251 -8.41 10.95 10.56
N ASP A 252 -8.76 10.60 9.32
CA ASP A 252 -8.65 11.49 8.16
C ASP A 252 -9.49 12.76 8.32
N ILE A 253 -10.71 12.62 8.85
CA ILE A 253 -11.60 13.75 9.13
C ILE A 253 -11.29 14.44 10.47
N LYS A 254 -10.30 13.95 11.23
CA LYS A 254 -9.91 14.43 12.57
C LYS A 254 -11.05 14.43 13.58
N SER A 255 -11.91 13.42 13.51
CA SER A 255 -13.04 13.25 14.42
C SER A 255 -12.59 12.79 15.81
N SER A 256 -13.13 13.41 16.86
CA SER A 256 -12.84 13.02 18.25
C SER A 256 -13.38 11.64 18.63
N TYR A 257 -14.35 11.12 17.86
CA TYR A 257 -14.90 9.77 18.06
C TYR A 257 -13.86 8.67 17.90
N VAL A 258 -12.75 8.92 17.19
CA VAL A 258 -11.67 7.93 17.01
C VAL A 258 -11.12 7.41 18.34
N ASN A 259 -11.08 8.26 19.37
CA ASN A 259 -10.59 7.91 20.69
C ASN A 259 -11.46 6.86 21.40
N GLN A 260 -12.74 6.75 21.02
CA GLN A 260 -13.67 5.79 21.59
C GLN A 260 -13.45 4.37 21.03
N PHE A 261 -12.75 4.24 19.90
CA PHE A 261 -12.49 2.95 19.24
C PHE A 261 -11.21 2.25 19.70
N VAL A 262 -10.42 2.85 20.60
CA VAL A 262 -9.17 2.24 21.10
C VAL A 262 -9.40 0.86 21.73
N GLU A 263 -10.37 0.74 22.63
CA GLU A 263 -10.68 -0.53 23.30
C GLU A 263 -11.40 -1.55 22.40
N PRO A 264 -12.41 -1.17 21.58
CA PRO A 264 -12.97 -2.06 20.58
C PRO A 264 -11.92 -2.63 19.61
N LEU A 265 -10.97 -1.82 19.14
CA LEU A 265 -9.90 -2.28 18.26
C LEU A 265 -9.07 -3.38 18.91
N LYS A 266 -8.64 -3.19 20.17
CA LYS A 266 -7.90 -4.21 20.91
C LYS A 266 -8.72 -5.49 21.08
N THR A 267 -10.01 -5.35 21.44
CA THR A 267 -10.90 -6.49 21.67
C THR A 267 -11.10 -7.32 20.40
N ILE A 268 -11.36 -6.64 19.27
CA ILE A 268 -11.54 -7.28 17.97
C ILE A 268 -10.21 -7.90 17.47
N GLU A 269 -9.08 -7.26 17.70
CA GLU A 269 -7.76 -7.79 17.35
C GLU A 269 -7.43 -9.07 18.14
N LEU A 270 -7.73 -9.10 19.44
CA LEU A 270 -7.59 -10.33 20.26
C LEU A 270 -8.48 -11.46 19.71
N LEU A 271 -9.75 -11.16 19.42
CA LEU A 271 -10.69 -12.14 18.87
C LEU A 271 -10.27 -12.63 17.48
N LEU A 272 -9.72 -11.74 16.64
CA LEU A 272 -9.17 -12.10 15.33
C LEU A 272 -8.00 -13.07 15.49
N ASN A 273 -7.08 -12.78 16.41
CA ASN A 273 -5.95 -13.64 16.70
C ASN A 273 -6.39 -15.02 17.21
N GLU A 274 -7.42 -15.10 18.05
CA GLU A 274 -8.01 -16.37 18.47
C GLU A 274 -8.63 -17.14 17.31
N SER A 275 -9.41 -16.47 16.45
CA SER A 275 -10.01 -17.11 15.26
C SER A 275 -8.94 -17.63 14.30
N VAL A 276 -7.88 -16.87 14.04
CA VAL A 276 -6.73 -17.31 13.23
C VAL A 276 -6.04 -18.52 13.85
N LYS A 277 -5.88 -18.56 15.18
CA LYS A 277 -5.26 -19.70 15.87
C LYS A 277 -6.10 -20.98 15.78
N GLU A 278 -7.43 -20.86 15.86
CA GLU A 278 -8.34 -22.01 15.86
C GLU A 278 -8.67 -22.52 14.46
N ASN A 279 -8.86 -21.61 13.50
CA ASN A 279 -9.33 -21.92 12.15
C ASN A 279 -8.21 -21.86 11.09
N GLY A 280 -7.05 -21.31 11.43
CA GLY A 280 -5.92 -21.16 10.52
C GLY A 280 -5.05 -22.41 10.40
N TYR A 281 -4.16 -22.39 9.41
CA TYR A 281 -3.12 -23.39 9.25
C TYR A 281 -1.81 -22.91 9.85
N HIS A 282 -1.14 -23.81 10.56
CA HIS A 282 0.14 -23.51 11.20
C HIS A 282 1.29 -24.27 10.53
N PHE A 283 2.31 -23.53 10.13
CA PHE A 283 3.56 -24.09 9.61
C PHE A 283 4.67 -23.85 10.62
N LYS A 284 5.43 -24.90 10.94
CA LYS A 284 6.64 -24.82 11.77
C LYS A 284 7.85 -25.25 10.95
N PHE A 285 8.95 -24.55 11.11
CA PHE A 285 10.25 -24.93 10.58
C PHE A 285 11.29 -24.77 11.69
N GLU A 286 12.18 -25.75 11.81
CA GLU A 286 13.31 -25.67 12.72
C GLU A 286 14.44 -24.90 12.05
N ILE A 287 14.99 -23.90 12.74
CA ILE A 287 16.16 -23.15 12.28
C ILE A 287 17.39 -23.99 12.63
N PRO A 288 18.23 -24.38 11.65
CA PRO A 288 19.38 -25.26 11.89
C PRO A 288 20.57 -24.49 12.49
N THR A 289 20.38 -23.82 13.64
CA THR A 289 21.39 -22.97 14.30
C THR A 289 22.69 -23.72 14.55
N GLY A 290 22.65 -24.99 14.96
CA GLY A 290 23.84 -25.81 15.17
C GLY A 290 24.73 -25.93 13.92
N LYS A 291 24.13 -26.10 12.73
CA LYS A 291 24.89 -26.16 11.47
C LYS A 291 25.51 -24.80 11.13
N ILE A 292 24.80 -23.71 11.41
CA ILE A 292 25.28 -22.34 11.18
C ILE A 292 26.49 -22.07 12.09
N ILE A 293 26.39 -22.41 13.37
CA ILE A 293 27.47 -22.25 14.36
C ILE A 293 28.68 -23.11 13.99
N ASP A 294 28.49 -24.35 13.54
CA ASP A 294 29.58 -25.21 13.10
C ASP A 294 30.33 -24.62 11.90
N LEU A 295 29.62 -24.01 10.95
CA LEU A 295 30.24 -23.30 9.83
C LEU A 295 30.98 -22.05 10.29
N TRP A 296 30.39 -21.30 11.23
CA TRP A 296 31.01 -20.12 11.83
C TRP A 296 32.32 -20.47 12.55
N LYS A 297 32.33 -21.53 13.38
CA LYS A 297 33.54 -22.02 14.10
C LYS A 297 34.66 -22.46 13.15
N ARG A 298 34.33 -22.95 11.95
CA ARG A 298 35.32 -23.42 10.95
C ARG A 298 36.05 -22.29 10.22
N GLN A 299 35.52 -21.06 10.23
CA GLN A 299 36.12 -19.90 9.58
C GLN A 299 37.42 -19.50 10.28
N LYS A 300 38.60 -19.67 9.68
CA LYS A 300 39.87 -19.42 10.41
C LYS A 300 40.16 -17.94 10.62
N GLU A 301 39.86 -17.10 9.63
CA GLU A 301 40.08 -15.65 9.72
C GLU A 301 38.98 -15.01 10.55
N TRP A 302 39.37 -14.36 11.65
CA TRP A 302 38.42 -13.80 12.62
C TRP A 302 37.59 -12.66 12.00
N GLU A 303 38.15 -11.89 11.06
CA GLU A 303 37.42 -10.84 10.34
C GLU A 303 36.29 -11.44 9.52
N LYS A 304 36.58 -12.51 8.76
CA LYS A 304 35.58 -13.20 7.94
C LYS A 304 34.53 -13.87 8.83
N ARG A 305 34.98 -14.45 9.95
CA ARG A 305 34.11 -15.06 10.96
C ARG A 305 33.13 -14.01 11.51
N PHE A 306 33.59 -12.84 11.92
CA PHE A 306 32.75 -11.76 12.42
C PHE A 306 31.79 -11.21 11.35
N ILE A 307 32.30 -10.97 10.13
CA ILE A 307 31.46 -10.49 9.00
C ILE A 307 30.34 -11.48 8.67
N SER A 308 30.62 -12.78 8.74
CA SER A 308 29.64 -13.84 8.44
C SER A 308 28.45 -13.91 9.41
N LEU A 309 28.46 -13.16 10.51
CA LEU A 309 27.33 -13.04 11.44
C LEU A 309 26.15 -12.24 10.89
N SER A 310 26.34 -11.47 9.82
CA SER A 310 25.26 -10.68 9.21
C SER A 310 25.38 -10.50 7.70
N HIS A 311 26.54 -10.78 7.11
CA HIS A 311 26.80 -10.59 5.69
C HIS A 311 27.17 -11.89 4.99
N ASP A 312 26.81 -11.97 3.71
CA ASP A 312 27.27 -13.00 2.79
C ASP A 312 28.42 -12.50 1.92
N TRP A 313 29.24 -13.43 1.46
CA TRP A 313 30.34 -13.20 0.52
C TRP A 313 29.89 -13.47 -0.93
N LEU A 314 30.08 -12.51 -1.82
CA LEU A 314 29.81 -12.67 -3.24
C LEU A 314 31.11 -12.47 -4.01
N VAL A 315 31.51 -13.47 -4.78
CA VAL A 315 32.59 -13.32 -5.75
C VAL A 315 31.97 -12.73 -7.01
N GLN A 316 32.39 -11.51 -7.37
CA GLN A 316 31.96 -10.84 -8.59
C GLN A 316 32.66 -11.45 -9.82
N ASP A 317 32.11 -11.19 -11.01
CA ASP A 317 32.67 -11.67 -12.29
C ASP A 317 34.11 -11.20 -12.53
N ASP A 318 34.53 -10.09 -11.90
CA ASP A 318 35.89 -9.55 -11.95
C ASP A 318 36.84 -10.14 -10.87
N GLY A 319 36.37 -11.14 -10.12
CA GLY A 319 37.11 -11.80 -9.04
C GLY A 319 37.15 -11.02 -7.72
N LYS A 320 36.52 -9.83 -7.63
CA LYS A 320 36.46 -9.08 -6.37
C LYS A 320 35.42 -9.69 -5.44
N ILE A 321 35.74 -9.66 -4.14
CA ILE A 321 34.82 -10.07 -3.09
C ILE A 321 33.98 -8.87 -2.69
N LYS A 322 32.66 -8.98 -2.85
CA LYS A 322 31.68 -8.04 -2.32
C LYS A 322 30.99 -8.67 -1.11
N PHE A 323 31.00 -7.98 0.01
CA PHE A 323 30.16 -8.33 1.15
C PHE A 323 28.78 -7.70 0.97
N LYS A 324 27.74 -8.49 1.13
CA LYS A 324 26.34 -8.06 1.02
C LYS A 324 25.64 -8.38 2.32
N SER A 325 24.97 -7.39 2.93
CA SER A 325 24.17 -7.66 4.12
C SER A 325 23.03 -8.63 3.79
N ARG A 326 22.73 -9.56 4.69
CA ARG A 326 21.54 -10.42 4.55
C ARG A 326 20.23 -9.66 4.70
N LEU A 327 20.28 -8.41 5.18
CA LEU A 327 19.16 -7.48 5.11
C LEU A 327 18.92 -6.95 3.70
N GLU A 328 19.85 -7.05 2.75
CA GLU A 328 19.60 -6.68 1.34
C GLU A 328 18.77 -7.74 0.59
N VAL A 329 17.63 -8.11 1.15
CA VAL A 329 16.64 -9.02 0.57
C VAL A 329 16.00 -8.36 -0.64
N ASP A 330 15.90 -9.09 -1.76
CA ASP A 330 15.24 -8.57 -2.94
C ASP A 330 13.70 -8.67 -2.81
N ALA A 331 13.03 -7.51 -2.92
CA ALA A 331 11.62 -7.47 -3.29
C ALA A 331 11.46 -8.17 -4.65
N GLU A 332 10.46 -9.03 -4.79
CA GLU A 332 10.28 -9.73 -6.06
C GLU A 332 9.73 -8.78 -7.12
N ASP A 333 10.24 -8.88 -8.35
CA ASP A 333 9.81 -8.05 -9.48
C ASP A 333 8.34 -8.26 -9.88
N LYS A 334 7.66 -9.26 -9.30
CA LYS A 334 6.24 -9.58 -9.52
C LYS A 334 5.53 -9.83 -8.19
N LYS A 335 4.41 -9.14 -7.96
CA LYS A 335 3.49 -9.43 -6.86
C LYS A 335 3.06 -10.90 -6.95
N ARG A 336 3.24 -11.66 -5.87
CA ARG A 336 2.76 -13.04 -5.81
C ARG A 336 1.24 -13.02 -5.64
N LEU A 337 0.58 -14.14 -5.97
CA LEU A 337 -0.86 -14.30 -5.68
C LEU A 337 -1.18 -13.99 -4.21
N PHE A 338 -0.27 -14.33 -3.29
CA PHE A 338 -0.44 -14.04 -1.86
C PHE A 338 -0.34 -12.54 -1.51
N ASP A 339 0.35 -11.74 -2.33
CA ASP A 339 0.40 -10.28 -2.17
C ASP A 339 -0.86 -9.60 -2.72
N GLU A 340 -1.59 -10.28 -3.61
CA GLU A 340 -2.86 -9.82 -4.21
C GLU A 340 -4.09 -10.23 -3.37
N ILE A 341 -3.95 -11.20 -2.47
CA ILE A 341 -5.01 -11.64 -1.57
C ILE A 341 -4.95 -10.80 -0.28
N CYS A 342 -6.12 -10.40 0.24
CA CYS A 342 -6.20 -9.58 1.46
C CYS A 342 -5.40 -10.19 2.63
N SER A 343 -4.48 -9.41 3.19
CA SER A 343 -3.79 -9.73 4.44
C SER A 343 -4.35 -8.87 5.57
N ASN A 344 -4.35 -9.38 6.80
CA ASN A 344 -4.66 -8.63 8.02
C ASN A 344 -3.48 -7.74 8.50
N SER A 345 -2.37 -7.74 7.77
CA SER A 345 -1.18 -6.95 8.05
C SER A 345 -1.15 -5.71 7.16
N ASN A 346 -0.62 -4.60 7.69
CA ASN A 346 -0.41 -3.41 6.89
C ASN A 346 0.69 -3.67 5.84
N CYS A 347 0.36 -3.47 4.57
CA CYS A 347 1.27 -3.64 3.43
C CYS A 347 1.18 -2.41 2.52
N ASP A 348 2.25 -2.13 1.79
CA ASP A 348 2.27 -1.15 0.70
C ASP A 348 2.90 -1.77 -0.57
N ASP A 349 3.08 -0.97 -1.61
CA ASP A 349 3.64 -1.44 -2.88
C ASP A 349 5.10 -1.92 -2.77
N TYR A 350 5.85 -1.48 -1.76
CA TYR A 350 7.22 -1.91 -1.50
C TYR A 350 7.26 -3.08 -0.51
N TYR A 351 6.73 -2.88 0.71
CA TYR A 351 6.57 -3.87 1.77
C TYR A 351 5.33 -4.74 1.54
N THR A 352 5.37 -5.48 0.44
CA THR A 352 4.43 -6.58 0.19
C THR A 352 4.47 -7.61 1.32
N ARG A 353 3.40 -8.40 1.48
CA ARG A 353 3.34 -9.43 2.51
C ARG A 353 4.49 -10.43 2.36
N SER A 354 4.79 -10.83 1.13
CA SER A 354 5.90 -11.73 0.82
C SER A 354 7.27 -11.15 1.23
N LEU A 355 7.51 -9.85 1.04
CA LEU A 355 8.76 -9.22 1.49
C LEU A 355 8.84 -9.18 3.02
N GLN A 356 7.74 -8.84 3.70
CA GLN A 356 7.69 -8.84 5.16
C GLN A 356 7.97 -10.25 5.72
N ASP A 357 7.38 -11.30 5.15
CA ASP A 357 7.64 -12.68 5.55
C ASP A 357 9.11 -13.09 5.35
N LYS A 358 9.75 -12.67 4.23
CA LYS A 358 11.19 -12.90 4.03
C LYS A 358 12.03 -12.21 5.09
N LEU A 359 11.73 -10.96 5.42
CA LEU A 359 12.42 -10.20 6.47
C LEU A 359 12.25 -10.88 7.84
N SER A 360 11.06 -11.38 8.15
CA SER A 360 10.81 -12.14 9.37
C SER A 360 11.59 -13.45 9.42
N ILE A 361 11.71 -14.18 8.29
CA ILE A 361 12.52 -15.41 8.21
C ILE A 361 14.00 -15.10 8.45
N VAL A 362 14.56 -14.10 7.76
CA VAL A 362 15.96 -13.68 7.95
C VAL A 362 16.18 -13.32 9.41
N SER A 363 15.31 -12.46 9.97
CA SER A 363 15.42 -12.06 11.36
C SER A 363 15.38 -13.25 12.31
N ALA A 364 14.50 -14.22 12.11
CA ALA A 364 14.41 -15.38 12.99
C ALA A 364 15.70 -16.23 12.97
N VAL A 365 16.25 -16.47 11.77
CA VAL A 365 17.50 -17.24 11.58
C VAL A 365 18.68 -16.55 12.27
N GLU A 366 18.80 -15.24 12.07
CA GLU A 366 19.91 -14.45 12.60
C GLU A 366 19.79 -14.26 14.12
N THR A 367 18.58 -13.99 14.63
CA THR A 367 18.31 -13.96 16.07
C THR A 367 18.66 -15.29 16.73
N GLY A 368 18.23 -16.42 16.16
CA GLY A 368 18.56 -17.74 16.71
C GLY A 368 20.06 -18.02 16.73
N THR A 369 20.79 -17.57 15.70
CA THR A 369 22.25 -17.69 15.61
C THR A 369 22.95 -16.86 16.68
N ILE A 370 22.59 -15.58 16.83
CA ILE A 370 23.17 -14.70 17.86
C ILE A 370 22.87 -15.22 19.26
N LEU A 371 21.63 -15.62 19.55
CA LEU A 371 21.28 -16.17 20.86
C LEU A 371 22.11 -17.40 21.21
N SER A 372 22.32 -18.30 20.24
CA SER A 372 23.12 -19.50 20.46
C SER A 372 24.59 -19.17 20.77
N ILE A 373 25.12 -18.08 20.19
CA ILE A 373 26.47 -17.57 20.50
C ILE A 373 26.49 -16.94 21.90
N LEU A 374 25.47 -16.14 22.24
CA LEU A 374 25.41 -15.44 23.52
C LEU A 374 25.25 -16.39 24.73
N GLN A 375 24.67 -17.57 24.51
CA GLN A 375 24.43 -18.58 25.55
C GLN A 375 25.65 -19.48 25.84
N ASP A 376 26.65 -19.52 24.96
CA ASP A 376 27.90 -20.28 25.17
C ASP A 376 29.00 -19.33 25.63
N GLU A 377 29.53 -19.54 26.84
CA GLU A 377 30.52 -18.64 27.45
C GLU A 377 31.77 -18.42 26.58
N ASN A 378 32.24 -19.45 25.86
CA ASN A 378 33.42 -19.32 25.01
C ASN A 378 33.10 -18.51 23.76
N MET A 379 31.97 -18.82 23.11
CA MET A 379 31.55 -18.10 21.91
C MET A 379 31.18 -16.65 22.21
N TYR A 380 30.56 -16.39 23.37
CA TYR A 380 30.28 -15.06 23.87
C TYR A 380 31.56 -14.24 24.05
N SER A 381 32.55 -14.80 24.76
CA SER A 381 33.83 -14.11 24.97
C SER A 381 34.54 -13.81 23.65
N GLU A 382 34.50 -14.75 22.70
CA GLU A 382 35.07 -14.57 21.37
C GLU A 382 34.34 -13.46 20.58
N LEU A 383 33.01 -13.46 20.58
CA LEU A 383 32.19 -12.43 19.93
C LEU A 383 32.51 -11.04 20.48
N MET A 384 32.54 -10.89 21.80
CA MET A 384 32.81 -9.60 22.43
C MET A 384 34.24 -9.13 22.15
N GLY A 385 35.21 -10.05 22.12
CA GLY A 385 36.58 -9.74 21.70
C GLY A 385 36.65 -9.20 20.26
N MET A 386 36.01 -9.89 19.31
CA MET A 386 35.97 -9.44 17.91
C MET A 386 35.24 -8.10 17.77
N LEU A 387 34.11 -7.91 18.45
CA LEU A 387 33.35 -6.67 18.43
C LEU A 387 34.17 -5.49 18.96
N MET A 388 34.89 -5.66 20.06
CA MET A 388 35.81 -4.65 20.60
C MET A 388 36.86 -4.24 19.57
N SER A 389 37.54 -5.21 18.94
CA SER A 389 38.57 -4.94 17.94
C SER A 389 38.02 -4.23 16.70
N VAL A 390 36.82 -4.60 16.23
CA VAL A 390 36.18 -3.91 15.10
C VAL A 390 35.79 -2.48 15.46
N MET A 391 35.24 -2.27 16.65
CA MET A 391 34.81 -0.93 17.09
C MET A 391 36.01 0.00 17.33
N GLU A 392 37.13 -0.51 17.86
CA GLU A 392 38.40 0.23 17.93
C GLU A 392 38.86 0.64 16.52
N PHE A 393 38.86 -0.29 15.56
CA PHE A 393 39.23 0.02 14.17
C PHE A 393 38.31 1.07 13.54
N ILE A 394 36.99 0.97 13.73
CA ILE A 394 36.03 1.97 13.23
C ILE A 394 36.30 3.33 13.88
N SER A 395 36.50 3.37 15.20
CA SER A 395 36.79 4.58 15.96
C SER A 395 38.02 5.31 15.44
N ASP A 396 39.12 4.57 15.19
CA ASP A 396 40.36 5.11 14.65
C ASP A 396 40.16 5.71 13.25
N ARG A 397 39.32 5.07 12.42
CA ARG A 397 39.05 5.52 11.04
C ARG A 397 38.13 6.71 10.95
N PHE A 398 37.12 6.79 11.83
CA PHE A 398 36.21 7.93 11.84
C PHE A 398 36.94 9.22 12.21
N ASN A 399 38.04 9.15 12.99
CA ASN A 399 38.85 10.31 13.36
C ASN A 399 38.03 11.45 13.99
N CYS A 400 36.86 11.12 14.56
CA CYS A 400 35.84 12.08 14.99
C CYS A 400 36.05 12.58 16.43
N GLY A 401 36.99 12.02 17.21
CA GLY A 401 37.41 12.51 18.54
C GLY A 401 36.33 12.63 19.64
N ILE A 402 35.06 12.30 19.35
CA ILE A 402 33.90 12.61 20.20
C ILE A 402 33.29 11.33 20.81
N GLU A 403 33.65 10.13 20.34
CA GLU A 403 32.90 8.90 20.66
C GLU A 403 33.77 7.83 21.31
N ASN A 404 33.48 7.53 22.57
CA ASN A 404 34.14 6.44 23.30
C ASN A 404 33.42 5.10 23.09
N PHE A 405 33.52 4.56 21.87
CA PHE A 405 32.90 3.28 21.54
C PHE A 405 33.45 2.12 22.39
N GLU A 406 34.71 2.17 22.79
CA GLU A 406 35.31 1.17 23.68
C GLU A 406 34.54 1.06 25.02
N LYS A 407 34.27 2.20 25.65
CA LYS A 407 33.47 2.25 26.88
C LYS A 407 32.04 1.79 26.64
N ASP A 408 31.47 2.15 25.50
CA ASP A 408 30.11 1.76 25.16
C ASP A 408 29.97 0.24 25.01
N ILE A 409 30.91 -0.44 24.36
CA ILE A 409 30.90 -1.90 24.22
C ILE A 409 31.10 -2.59 25.58
N LYS A 410 31.90 -2.01 26.50
CA LYS A 410 32.00 -2.51 27.89
C LYS A 410 30.69 -2.37 28.67
N ILE A 411 29.92 -1.32 28.42
CA ILE A 411 28.59 -1.15 29.02
C ILE A 411 27.59 -2.14 28.38
N LEU A 412 27.68 -2.35 27.06
CA LEU A 412 26.88 -3.36 26.35
C LEU A 412 27.14 -4.76 26.91
N ASP A 413 28.40 -5.14 27.14
CA ASP A 413 28.78 -6.42 27.76
C ASP A 413 28.04 -6.65 29.08
N LYS A 414 27.94 -5.62 29.92
CA LYS A 414 27.22 -5.70 31.21
C LYS A 414 25.72 -5.88 31.01
N HIS A 415 25.11 -5.13 30.11
CA HIS A 415 23.69 -5.29 29.79
C HIS A 415 23.38 -6.68 29.21
N LEU A 416 24.24 -7.20 28.34
CA LEU A 416 24.08 -8.54 27.77
C LEU A 416 24.18 -9.60 28.85
N GLN A 417 25.23 -9.60 29.68
CA GLN A 417 25.40 -10.52 30.81
C GLN A 417 24.17 -10.53 31.74
N MET A 418 23.67 -9.34 32.10
CA MET A 418 22.47 -9.21 32.94
C MET A 418 21.21 -9.77 32.24
N SER A 419 21.05 -9.52 30.95
CA SER A 419 19.89 -10.03 30.19
C SER A 419 19.93 -11.53 29.95
N MET A 420 21.12 -12.15 29.85
CA MET A 420 21.25 -13.60 29.68
C MET A 420 20.85 -14.36 30.96
N GLN A 421 21.03 -13.74 32.12
CA GLN A 421 20.59 -14.26 33.43
C GLN A 421 19.12 -13.96 33.73
N ALA A 422 18.41 -13.27 32.84
CA ALA A 422 17.05 -12.82 33.08
C ALA A 422 16.10 -13.97 33.45
N ASN A 423 16.26 -15.15 32.83
CA ASN A 423 15.41 -16.32 33.05
C ASN A 423 15.42 -16.83 34.51
N ASP A 424 16.41 -16.43 35.32
CA ASP A 424 16.51 -16.79 36.73
C ASP A 424 15.62 -15.92 37.64
N TYR A 425 15.00 -14.88 37.09
CA TYR A 425 14.17 -13.92 37.81
C TYR A 425 12.69 -14.00 37.46
N ASP A 426 11.85 -13.29 38.21
CA ASP A 426 10.42 -13.12 37.90
C ASP A 426 10.19 -12.34 36.59
N ALA A 427 8.96 -12.39 36.07
CA ALA A 427 8.61 -11.81 34.78
C ALA A 427 8.86 -10.29 34.68
N ASP A 428 8.60 -9.53 35.75
CA ASP A 428 8.78 -8.07 35.74
C ASP A 428 10.28 -7.73 35.70
N THR A 429 11.08 -8.46 36.47
CA THR A 429 12.54 -8.34 36.45
C THR A 429 13.12 -8.75 35.09
N GLN A 430 12.61 -9.83 34.48
CA GLN A 430 13.01 -10.26 33.13
C GLN A 430 12.81 -9.13 32.10
N ILE A 431 11.63 -8.52 32.11
CA ILE A 431 11.27 -7.41 31.23
C ILE A 431 12.21 -6.23 31.47
N ALA A 432 12.48 -5.85 32.73
CA ALA A 432 13.36 -4.73 33.06
C ALA A 432 14.79 -4.93 32.55
N LEU A 433 15.36 -6.13 32.73
CA LEU A 433 16.71 -6.47 32.28
C LEU A 433 16.80 -6.48 30.75
N CYS A 434 15.83 -7.11 30.08
CA CYS A 434 15.77 -7.16 28.62
C CYS A 434 15.49 -5.79 28.00
N TYR A 435 14.68 -4.95 28.65
CA TYR A 435 14.43 -3.57 28.24
C TYR A 435 15.70 -2.74 28.28
N GLY A 436 16.45 -2.81 29.38
CA GLY A 436 17.71 -2.08 29.54
C GLY A 436 18.70 -2.42 28.43
N ALA A 437 18.89 -3.71 28.14
CA ALA A 437 19.74 -4.15 27.02
C ALA A 437 19.21 -3.70 25.66
N SER A 438 17.92 -3.89 25.39
CA SER A 438 17.28 -3.53 24.12
C SER A 438 17.38 -2.03 23.82
N MET A 439 17.11 -1.19 24.81
CA MET A 439 17.23 0.27 24.69
C MET A 439 18.67 0.71 24.48
N PHE A 440 19.61 0.10 25.21
CA PHE A 440 21.03 0.42 25.07
C PHE A 440 21.54 0.07 23.66
N ILE A 441 21.18 -1.11 23.14
CA ILE A 441 21.54 -1.51 21.76
C ILE A 441 20.95 -0.53 20.73
N CYS A 442 19.67 -0.14 20.88
CA CYS A 442 19.07 0.88 20.00
C CYS A 442 19.82 2.21 20.05
N ALA A 443 20.26 2.64 21.23
CA ALA A 443 21.03 3.86 21.41
C ALA A 443 22.43 3.76 20.77
N LEU A 444 23.07 2.60 20.82
CA LEU A 444 24.35 2.36 20.15
C LEU A 444 24.23 2.36 18.63
N ILE A 445 23.17 1.76 18.09
CA ILE A 445 22.86 1.85 16.65
C ILE A 445 22.68 3.32 16.25
N ASP A 446 21.85 4.09 16.98
CA ASP A 446 21.62 5.51 16.70
C ASP A 446 22.91 6.33 16.78
N LYS A 447 23.75 6.07 17.79
CA LYS A 447 25.06 6.71 17.92
C LYS A 447 25.93 6.40 16.70
N LEU A 448 26.20 5.13 16.44
CA LEU A 448 27.07 4.67 15.35
C LEU A 448 26.62 5.16 13.97
N MET A 449 25.31 5.19 13.73
CA MET A 449 24.73 5.72 12.48
C MET A 449 24.95 7.24 12.33
N LYS A 450 24.87 8.02 13.41
CA LYS A 450 25.18 9.46 13.38
C LYS A 450 26.65 9.71 13.12
N SER A 451 27.51 8.92 13.74
CA SER A 451 28.97 8.95 13.53
C SER A 451 29.32 8.68 12.08
N LEU A 452 28.73 7.63 11.50
CA LEU A 452 28.87 7.29 10.09
C LEU A 452 28.37 8.43 9.20
N TYR A 453 27.19 8.99 9.51
CA TYR A 453 26.63 10.09 8.73
C TYR A 453 27.55 11.33 8.76
N LEU A 454 28.12 11.67 9.91
CA LEU A 454 29.11 12.73 10.03
C LEU A 454 30.38 12.40 9.24
N TYR A 455 30.87 11.16 9.30
CA TYR A 455 32.05 10.72 8.55
C TYR A 455 31.85 10.82 7.04
N VAL A 456 30.70 10.38 6.52
CA VAL A 456 30.41 10.35 5.07
C VAL A 456 30.01 11.73 4.55
N VAL A 457 29.14 12.46 5.26
CA VAL A 457 28.51 13.69 4.76
C VAL A 457 29.19 14.95 5.31
N GLY A 458 29.84 14.86 6.47
CA GLY A 458 30.46 15.99 7.18
C GLY A 458 31.63 16.63 6.43
N VAL A 459 32.19 15.93 5.44
CA VAL A 459 33.19 16.47 4.51
C VAL A 459 32.58 17.51 3.56
N GLU A 460 31.32 17.31 3.16
CA GLU A 460 30.66 18.18 2.18
C GLU A 460 29.78 19.26 2.81
N LYS A 461 29.21 19.01 4.00
CA LYS A 461 28.26 19.90 4.65
C LYS A 461 28.47 19.93 6.17
N TYR A 462 28.26 21.10 6.78
CA TYR A 462 28.20 21.19 8.23
C TYR A 462 26.99 20.40 8.78
N ILE A 463 27.24 19.56 9.77
CA ILE A 463 26.23 18.72 10.42
C ILE A 463 26.27 18.97 11.93
N SER A 464 25.13 19.34 12.50
CA SER A 464 24.95 19.39 13.94
C SER A 464 24.53 18.01 14.43
N ILE A 465 25.47 17.27 15.04
CA ILE A 465 25.27 15.86 15.44
C ILE A 465 24.05 15.68 16.36
N ASP A 466 23.80 16.64 17.25
CA ASP A 466 22.68 16.64 18.19
C ASP A 466 21.31 16.74 17.51
N LYS A 467 21.29 17.25 16.26
CA LYS A 467 20.07 17.38 15.45
C LYS A 467 19.89 16.22 14.47
N VAL A 468 20.91 15.36 14.31
CA VAL A 468 20.81 14.19 13.45
C VAL A 468 19.95 13.13 14.13
N THR A 469 18.92 12.69 13.42
CA THR A 469 18.01 11.65 13.88
C THR A 469 18.24 10.36 13.12
N LEU A 470 17.95 9.20 13.74
CA LEU A 470 17.99 7.91 13.06
C LEU A 470 17.20 7.91 11.75
N GLY A 471 16.04 8.58 11.71
CA GLY A 471 15.23 8.70 10.50
C GLY A 471 15.88 9.50 9.36
N GLN A 472 16.83 10.40 9.66
CA GLN A 472 17.65 11.05 8.63
C GLN A 472 18.75 10.10 8.14
N THR A 473 19.39 9.35 9.04
CA THR A 473 20.46 8.40 8.68
C THR A 473 19.95 7.17 7.93
N LEU A 474 18.69 6.80 8.16
CA LEU A 474 17.99 5.70 7.49
C LEU A 474 17.00 6.21 6.43
N ASN A 475 17.33 7.31 5.75
CA ASN A 475 16.52 7.86 4.67
C ASN A 475 16.97 7.29 3.31
N PRO A 476 16.14 6.51 2.59
CA PRO A 476 16.51 5.98 1.27
C PRO A 476 16.70 7.08 0.20
N ASN A 477 16.19 8.29 0.44
CA ASN A 477 16.36 9.44 -0.43
C ASN A 477 17.67 10.21 -0.19
N ASP A 478 18.43 9.89 0.87
CA ASP A 478 19.75 10.48 1.10
C ASP A 478 20.79 9.82 0.19
N THR A 479 21.35 10.60 -0.73
CA THR A 479 22.28 10.08 -1.75
C THR A 479 23.59 9.55 -1.16
N PHE A 480 24.08 10.11 -0.06
CA PHE A 480 25.34 9.70 0.55
C PHE A 480 25.18 8.38 1.29
N MET A 481 24.14 8.30 2.13
CA MET A 481 23.86 7.07 2.87
C MET A 481 23.47 5.95 1.93
N LYS A 482 22.66 6.24 0.90
CA LYS A 482 22.33 5.27 -0.15
C LYS A 482 23.57 4.77 -0.90
N ALA A 483 24.56 5.62 -1.17
CA ALA A 483 25.80 5.19 -1.81
C ALA A 483 26.67 4.33 -0.88
N TYR A 484 26.68 4.64 0.42
CA TYR A 484 27.51 3.93 1.40
C TYR A 484 26.90 2.57 1.81
N ILE A 485 25.68 2.58 2.34
CA ILE A 485 24.98 1.41 2.92
C ILE A 485 24.17 0.66 1.85
N GLY A 486 23.54 1.37 0.92
CA GLY A 486 22.64 0.79 -0.07
C GLY A 486 21.16 1.00 0.27
N GLU A 487 20.34 1.21 -0.75
CA GLU A 487 18.91 1.57 -0.57
C GLU A 487 18.11 0.49 0.15
N LYS A 488 18.21 -0.77 -0.29
CA LYS A 488 17.43 -1.87 0.29
C LYS A 488 17.77 -2.08 1.76
N HIS A 489 19.05 -2.01 2.07
CA HIS A 489 19.56 -2.15 3.43
C HIS A 489 19.03 -1.03 4.35
N ILE A 490 19.10 0.22 3.90
CA ILE A 490 18.53 1.37 4.63
C ILE A 490 17.03 1.16 4.91
N ARG A 491 16.26 0.79 3.88
CA ARG A 491 14.83 0.54 4.00
C ARG A 491 14.56 -0.56 5.04
N HIS A 492 15.24 -1.69 4.95
CA HIS A 492 14.98 -2.81 5.86
C HIS A 492 15.49 -2.57 7.29
N LEU A 493 16.57 -1.83 7.49
CA LEU A 493 16.94 -1.32 8.82
C LEU A 493 15.85 -0.38 9.37
N ALA A 494 15.31 0.51 8.52
CA ALA A 494 14.21 1.39 8.88
C ALA A 494 12.95 0.61 9.24
N TYR A 495 12.65 -0.50 8.56
CA TYR A 495 11.53 -1.41 8.86
C TYR A 495 11.61 -1.99 10.28
N PHE A 496 12.79 -2.37 10.78
CA PHE A 496 12.93 -2.88 12.15
C PHE A 496 12.99 -1.76 13.20
N LEU A 497 13.83 -0.74 12.97
CA LEU A 497 14.15 0.26 13.99
C LEU A 497 13.15 1.41 14.04
N SER A 498 12.51 1.71 12.92
CA SER A 498 11.59 2.84 12.77
C SER A 498 10.33 2.41 12.02
N LYS A 499 9.56 3.38 11.50
CA LYS A 499 8.45 3.11 10.60
C LYS A 499 8.83 3.60 9.22
N ASP A 500 8.67 2.77 8.21
CA ASP A 500 8.94 3.09 6.80
C ASP A 500 7.60 3.24 6.03
N GLY A 501 7.59 4.07 4.98
CA GLY A 501 6.41 4.37 4.14
C GLY A 501 6.19 5.87 3.87
N GLU A 502 6.04 6.24 2.60
CA GLU A 502 5.66 7.59 2.18
C GLU A 502 4.16 7.81 2.40
N ARG A 503 3.82 8.68 3.36
CA ARG A 503 2.46 9.05 3.84
C ARG A 503 1.86 7.98 4.75
N GLU A 504 1.85 8.32 6.04
CA GLU A 504 1.39 7.50 7.16
C GLU A 504 2.32 6.31 7.47
N ARG A 505 3.29 6.61 8.34
CA ARG A 505 4.17 5.67 9.04
C ARG A 505 3.35 4.56 9.73
N VAL A 506 3.11 3.44 9.04
CA VAL A 506 2.30 2.33 9.56
C VAL A 506 3.00 0.96 9.44
N ILE A 507 4.02 0.82 8.59
CA ILE A 507 4.69 -0.46 8.33
C ILE A 507 6.06 -0.52 9.03
N GLY A 508 6.37 -1.66 9.64
CA GLY A 508 7.60 -1.91 10.40
C GLY A 508 7.40 -2.07 11.91
N TYR A 509 8.39 -2.66 12.58
CA TYR A 509 8.36 -2.96 14.03
C TYR A 509 8.57 -1.73 14.91
N ASN A 510 9.26 -0.69 14.40
CA ASN A 510 9.47 0.57 15.12
C ASN A 510 10.11 0.41 16.51
N TYR A 511 11.00 -0.58 16.68
CA TYR A 511 11.51 -0.96 18.00
C TYR A 511 12.11 0.21 18.77
N ARG A 512 12.88 1.08 18.11
CA ARG A 512 13.55 2.22 18.76
C ARG A 512 12.55 3.16 19.42
N ASN A 513 11.49 3.56 18.71
CA ASN A 513 10.52 4.50 19.27
C ASN A 513 9.55 3.81 20.22
N SER A 514 9.16 2.56 19.94
CA SER A 514 8.24 1.80 20.79
C SER A 514 8.85 1.51 22.17
N LEU A 515 10.15 1.21 22.23
CA LEU A 515 10.88 1.08 23.50
C LEU A 515 11.06 2.44 24.18
N ALA A 516 11.49 3.49 23.45
CA ALA A 516 11.76 4.81 24.05
C ALA A 516 10.52 5.49 24.65
N HIS A 517 9.34 5.26 24.07
CA HIS A 517 8.06 5.81 24.55
C HIS A 517 7.24 4.80 25.35
N TRP A 518 7.77 3.60 25.59
CA TRP A 518 7.08 2.52 26.30
C TRP A 518 5.69 2.21 25.72
N THR A 519 5.60 2.12 24.39
CA THR A 519 4.39 1.72 23.66
C THR A 519 4.48 0.30 23.10
N ILE A 520 5.62 -0.36 23.30
CA ILE A 520 5.82 -1.78 22.99
C ILE A 520 5.01 -2.66 23.93
N ASN A 521 4.54 -3.82 23.45
CA ASN A 521 3.93 -4.84 24.31
C ASN A 521 5.00 -5.37 25.30
N PRO A 522 4.81 -5.26 26.63
CA PRO A 522 5.77 -5.75 27.61
C PRO A 522 6.17 -7.22 27.41
N ASP A 523 5.22 -8.08 27.01
CA ASP A 523 5.47 -9.51 26.80
C ASP A 523 6.44 -9.79 25.63
N SER A 524 6.60 -8.83 24.72
CA SER A 524 7.56 -8.95 23.61
C SER A 524 8.99 -8.56 24.00
N VAL A 525 9.16 -7.90 25.16
CA VAL A 525 10.47 -7.48 25.68
C VAL A 525 11.13 -8.67 26.35
N SER A 526 11.86 -9.45 25.55
CA SER A 526 12.47 -10.71 25.93
C SER A 526 13.92 -10.81 25.48
N ILE A 527 14.60 -11.88 25.90
CA ILE A 527 15.94 -12.22 25.42
C ILE A 527 16.00 -12.34 23.89
N SER A 528 14.90 -12.77 23.26
CA SER A 528 14.80 -12.85 21.80
C SER A 528 14.87 -11.48 21.13
N LEU A 529 14.25 -10.46 21.74
CA LEU A 529 14.35 -9.08 21.25
C LEU A 529 15.78 -8.56 21.37
N VAL A 530 16.46 -8.87 22.50
CA VAL A 530 17.87 -8.52 22.70
C VAL A 530 18.74 -9.15 21.59
N GLY A 531 18.55 -10.45 21.31
CA GLY A 531 19.26 -11.13 20.23
C GLY A 531 19.00 -10.55 18.84
N GLN A 532 17.76 -10.17 18.53
CA GLN A 532 17.39 -9.50 17.27
C GLN A 532 18.06 -8.13 17.14
N LEU A 533 18.01 -7.30 18.17
CA LEU A 533 18.64 -5.98 18.16
C LEU A 533 20.16 -6.09 18.10
N MET A 534 20.75 -7.08 18.78
CA MET A 534 22.19 -7.34 18.71
C MET A 534 22.63 -7.74 17.30
N TRP A 535 21.84 -8.57 16.61
CA TRP A 535 22.09 -8.86 15.19
C TRP A 535 22.04 -7.59 14.33
N LEU A 536 21.00 -6.76 14.47
CA LEU A 536 20.90 -5.49 13.73
C LEU A 536 22.10 -4.56 14.02
N PHE A 537 22.58 -4.54 15.26
CA PHE A 537 23.79 -3.80 15.62
C PHE A 537 25.04 -4.37 14.93
N ILE A 538 25.25 -5.68 14.99
CA ILE A 538 26.36 -6.36 14.30
C ILE A 538 26.28 -6.15 12.78
N ASP A 539 25.09 -6.12 12.20
CA ASP A 539 24.87 -5.81 10.80
C ASP A 539 25.33 -4.40 10.41
N VAL A 540 24.94 -3.38 11.18
CA VAL A 540 25.44 -2.00 10.98
C VAL A 540 26.96 -1.95 11.14
N VAL A 541 27.51 -2.57 12.18
CA VAL A 541 28.96 -2.63 12.43
C VAL A 541 29.70 -3.30 11.25
N ASN A 542 29.22 -4.45 10.77
CA ASN A 542 29.84 -5.18 9.66
C ASN A 542 29.77 -4.41 8.34
N THR A 543 28.69 -3.64 8.12
CA THR A 543 28.56 -2.78 6.95
C THR A 543 29.64 -1.70 6.93
N ILE A 544 29.84 -1.03 8.06
CA ILE A 544 30.87 0.00 8.22
C ILE A 544 32.25 -0.63 8.12
N PHE A 545 32.47 -1.73 8.85
CA PHE A 545 33.75 -2.41 8.90
C PHE A 545 34.22 -2.88 7.52
N THR A 546 33.36 -3.54 6.76
CA THR A 546 33.70 -4.02 5.40
C THR A 546 34.00 -2.85 4.47
N LYS A 547 33.22 -1.77 4.51
CA LYS A 547 33.48 -0.58 3.67
C LYS A 547 34.81 0.07 4.02
N LEU A 548 35.16 0.19 5.30
CA LEU A 548 36.44 0.77 5.73
C LEU A 548 37.63 -0.16 5.47
N LEU A 549 37.46 -1.48 5.60
CA LEU A 549 38.52 -2.46 5.39
C LEU A 549 38.93 -2.54 3.91
N PHE A 550 37.99 -2.34 2.99
CA PHE A 550 38.20 -2.43 1.54
C PHE A 550 38.16 -1.08 0.81
N ALA A 551 38.07 0.04 1.53
CA ALA A 551 38.29 1.38 0.97
C ALA A 551 39.77 1.52 0.58
N LYS A 552 40.04 1.61 -0.72
CA LYS A 552 41.35 1.98 -1.27
C LYS A 552 41.43 3.47 -1.49
#